data_AF-A0A329LK30-F1
#
_entry.id   AF-A0A329LK30-F1
#
_cell.length_a   1.000
_cell.length_b   1.000
_cell.length_c   1.000
_cell.angle_alpha   90.00
_cell.angle_beta   90.00
_cell.angle_gamma   90.00
#
_symmetry.space_group_name_H-M   'P 1'
#
loop_
_entity.id
_entity.type
_entity.pdbx_description
1 polymer ?
#
loop_
_entity_poly.entity_id
_entity_poly.type
_entity_poly.pdbx_seq_one_letter_code
_entity_poly.pdbx_strand_id
1 'polypeptide(L)'
;ALSAETLAKFLRRLHEFPVQAALKCGVQQDHRSLTDIASRKVKLAGFLSKVVEHLSPEESGVIEAYISRLQTDRVEAVNAMLHGDLHFKNMLVNEKGIVSGIIDWGDLSVGHPACDLSVAY
;
A
#
# COMPACT_ATOMS: atom_id res chain seq x y z
N ALA A 1 1.14 14.68 16.83
CA ALA A 1 2.29 13.94 17.42
C ALA A 1 1.86 12.59 18.01
N LEU A 2 0.91 12.55 18.96
CA LEU A 2 0.53 11.31 19.66
C LEU A 2 0.01 10.18 18.74
N SER A 3 -0.91 10.47 17.82
CA SER A 3 -1.40 9.45 16.87
C SER A 3 -0.30 8.89 15.97
N ALA A 4 0.64 9.73 15.53
CA ALA A 4 1.78 9.29 14.72
C ALA A 4 2.69 8.35 15.51
N GLU A 5 2.96 8.67 16.79
CA GLU A 5 3.74 7.80 17.67
C GLU A 5 3.03 6.48 17.95
N THR A 6 1.73 6.50 18.23
CA THR A 6 0.92 5.31 18.43
C THR A 6 0.92 4.42 17.19
N LEU A 7 0.73 5.01 16.01
CA LEU A 7 0.74 4.29 14.74
C LEU A 7 2.13 3.70 14.46
N ALA A 8 3.21 4.44 14.69
CA ALA A 8 4.57 3.93 14.52
C ALA A 8 4.88 2.75 15.45
N LYS A 9 4.43 2.79 16.71
CA LYS A 9 4.56 1.66 17.65
C LYS A 9 3.76 0.45 17.18
N PHE A 10 2.54 0.66 16.69
CA PHE A 10 1.70 -0.40 16.14
C PHE A 10 2.34 -1.05 14.91
N LEU A 11 2.72 -0.25 13.90
CA LEU A 11 3.33 -0.73 12.66
C LEU A 11 4.61 -1.51 12.93
N ARG A 12 5.47 -1.02 13.84
CA ARG A 12 6.67 -1.76 14.23
C ARG A 12 6.33 -3.15 14.77
N ARG A 13 5.34 -3.26 15.65
CA ARG A 13 4.92 -4.57 16.21
C ARG A 13 4.30 -5.50 15.17
N LEU A 14 3.51 -4.94 14.24
CA LEU A 14 2.95 -5.69 13.14
C LEU A 14 4.06 -6.25 12.23
N HIS A 15 5.01 -5.39 11.84
CA HIS A 15 6.10 -5.74 10.93
C HIS A 15 7.14 -6.67 11.56
N GLU A 16 7.29 -6.66 12.89
CA GLU A 16 8.13 -7.60 13.66
C GLU A 16 7.48 -8.99 13.84
N PHE A 17 6.20 -9.17 13.49
CA PHE A 17 5.54 -10.47 13.66
C PHE A 17 6.23 -11.55 12.81
N PRO A 18 6.48 -12.77 13.34
CA PRO A 18 7.22 -13.79 12.62
C PRO A 18 6.54 -14.19 11.31
N VAL A 19 7.19 -13.89 10.17
CA VAL A 19 6.69 -14.19 8.83
C VAL A 19 6.27 -15.65 8.67
N GLN A 20 7.09 -16.58 9.19
CA GLN A 20 6.78 -18.01 9.11
C GLN A 20 5.52 -18.41 9.88
N ALA A 21 5.20 -17.71 10.98
CA ALA A 21 3.95 -17.92 11.69
C ALA A 21 2.77 -17.36 10.88
N ALA A 22 2.91 -16.17 10.28
CA ALA A 22 1.88 -15.56 9.46
C ALA A 22 1.52 -16.45 8.26
N LEU A 23 2.52 -16.96 7.55
CA LEU A 23 2.33 -17.88 6.42
C LEU A 23 1.61 -19.18 6.85
N LYS A 24 1.98 -19.76 8.01
CA LYS A 24 1.29 -20.95 8.56
C LYS A 24 -0.17 -20.69 8.92
N CYS A 25 -0.50 -19.45 9.28
CA CYS A 25 -1.87 -19.01 9.53
C CYS A 25 -2.65 -18.66 8.25
N GLY A 26 -2.05 -18.83 7.07
CA GLY A 26 -2.71 -18.62 5.78
C GLY A 26 -2.55 -17.21 5.18
N VAL A 27 -1.71 -16.34 5.77
CA VAL A 27 -1.40 -15.04 5.17
C VAL A 27 -0.68 -15.25 3.84
N GLN A 28 -1.14 -14.59 2.78
CA GLN A 28 -0.58 -14.76 1.45
C GLN A 28 0.68 -13.90 1.27
N GLN A 29 1.67 -14.44 0.56
CA GLN A 29 2.88 -13.71 0.20
C GLN A 29 2.65 -12.88 -1.07
N ASP A 30 2.85 -11.57 -0.96
CA ASP A 30 2.88 -10.58 -2.05
C ASP A 30 1.76 -10.70 -3.10
N HIS A 31 0.55 -11.10 -2.69
CA HIS A 31 -0.56 -11.38 -3.62
C HIS A 31 -1.06 -10.15 -4.37
N ARG A 32 -0.80 -8.94 -3.86
CA ARG A 32 -1.13 -7.65 -4.50
C ARG A 32 -0.01 -7.12 -5.39
N SER A 33 1.20 -7.68 -5.32
CA SER A 33 2.39 -7.22 -6.05
C SER A 33 2.58 -5.70 -5.93
N LEU A 34 2.54 -5.17 -4.70
CA LEU A 34 2.53 -3.72 -4.45
C LEU A 34 3.83 -3.04 -4.88
N THR A 35 4.93 -3.78 -4.86
CA THR A 35 6.26 -3.31 -5.24
C THR A 35 6.63 -3.60 -6.70
N ASP A 36 5.79 -4.31 -7.46
CA ASP A 36 6.00 -4.57 -8.89
C ASP A 36 5.55 -3.37 -9.74
N ILE A 37 6.38 -2.32 -9.72
CA ILE A 37 6.11 -1.07 -10.44
C ILE A 37 6.10 -1.30 -11.96
N ALA A 38 6.90 -2.24 -12.47
CA ALA A 38 6.93 -2.57 -13.89
C ALA A 38 5.56 -3.10 -14.37
N SER A 39 5.00 -4.11 -13.70
CA SER A 39 3.68 -4.65 -14.03
C SER A 39 2.58 -3.61 -13.82
N ARG A 40 2.65 -2.81 -12.76
CA ARG A 40 1.69 -1.73 -12.50
C ARG A 40 1.72 -0.64 -13.57
N LYS A 41 2.89 -0.27 -14.08
CA LYS A 41 3.04 0.67 -15.20
C LYS A 41 2.33 0.16 -16.46
N VAL A 42 2.51 -1.11 -16.80
CA VAL A 42 1.82 -1.76 -17.94
C VAL A 42 0.30 -1.76 -17.73
N LYS A 43 -0.17 -2.11 -16.53
CA LYS A 43 -1.61 -2.10 -16.20
C LYS A 43 -2.20 -0.69 -16.30
N LEU A 44 -1.52 0.32 -15.75
CA LEU A 44 -1.98 1.71 -15.79
C LEU A 44 -2.10 2.23 -17.22
N ALA A 45 -1.10 1.96 -18.08
CA ALA A 45 -1.17 2.30 -19.50
C ALA A 45 -2.34 1.58 -20.20
N GLY A 46 -2.55 0.31 -19.89
CA GLY A 46 -3.68 -0.47 -20.41
C GLY A 46 -5.06 -0.05 -19.88
N PHE A 47 -5.14 0.60 -18.72
CA PHE A 47 -6.38 1.23 -18.25
C PHE A 47 -6.61 2.57 -18.92
N LEU A 48 -5.56 3.39 -19.06
CA LEU A 48 -5.66 4.68 -19.73
C LEU A 48 -6.20 4.51 -21.15
N SER A 49 -5.69 3.55 -21.93
CA SER A 49 -6.17 3.30 -23.29
C SER A 49 -7.67 2.94 -23.37
N LYS A 50 -8.27 2.43 -22.29
CA LYS A 50 -9.70 2.10 -22.22
C LYS A 50 -10.59 3.26 -21.82
N VAL A 51 -10.03 4.28 -21.18
CA VAL A 51 -10.80 5.40 -20.62
C VAL A 51 -10.43 6.74 -21.27
N VAL A 52 -9.43 6.77 -22.15
CA VAL A 52 -8.91 8.01 -22.77
C VAL A 52 -9.99 8.79 -23.52
N GLU A 53 -10.96 8.11 -24.13
CA GLU A 53 -12.10 8.74 -24.82
C GLU A 53 -13.04 9.51 -23.88
N HIS A 54 -12.97 9.24 -22.57
CA HIS A 54 -13.74 9.91 -21.53
C HIS A 54 -12.94 10.99 -20.80
N LEU A 55 -11.69 11.23 -21.20
CA LEU A 55 -10.80 12.23 -20.63
C LEU A 55 -10.60 13.38 -21.61
N SER A 56 -10.41 14.58 -21.09
CA SER A 56 -9.90 15.68 -21.91
C SER A 56 -8.47 15.37 -22.37
N PRO A 57 -8.01 15.98 -23.48
CA PRO A 57 -6.62 15.84 -23.94
C PRO A 57 -5.57 16.27 -22.90
N GLU A 58 -5.93 17.20 -22.01
CA GLU A 58 -5.06 17.65 -20.93
C GLU A 58 -4.91 16.57 -19.85
N GLU A 59 -6.01 16.00 -19.39
CA GLU A 59 -6.02 14.95 -18.36
C GLU A 59 -5.26 13.70 -18.84
N SER A 60 -5.54 13.24 -20.06
CA SER A 60 -4.83 12.10 -20.63
C SER A 60 -3.34 12.40 -20.80
N GLY A 61 -2.99 13.59 -21.30
CA GLY A 61 -1.60 14.03 -21.44
C GLY A 61 -0.81 14.05 -20.12
N VAL A 62 -1.43 14.48 -19.02
CA VAL A 62 -0.80 14.47 -17.68
C VAL A 62 -0.55 13.03 -17.21
N ILE A 63 -1.51 12.12 -17.42
CA ILE A 63 -1.36 10.72 -17.02
C ILE A 63 -0.30 10.01 -17.87
N GLU A 64 -0.27 10.24 -19.19
CA GLU A 64 0.77 9.71 -20.08
C GLU A 64 2.16 10.20 -19.68
N ALA A 65 2.29 11.50 -19.40
CA ALA A 65 3.53 12.08 -18.91
C ALA A 65 3.98 11.45 -17.59
N TYR A 66 3.05 11.23 -16.65
CA TYR A 66 3.34 10.51 -15.40
C TYR A 66 3.82 9.08 -15.66
N ILE A 67 3.09 8.29 -16.45
CA ILE A 67 3.46 6.91 -16.81
C ILE A 67 4.85 6.86 -17.44
N SER A 68 5.15 7.76 -18.39
CA SER A 68 6.44 7.76 -19.10
C SER A 68 7.63 7.97 -18.15
N ARG A 69 7.44 8.76 -17.09
CA ARG A 69 8.47 9.11 -16.10
C ARG A 69 8.60 8.13 -14.94
N LEU A 70 7.71 7.15 -14.80
CA LEU A 70 7.81 6.13 -13.76
C LEU A 70 9.10 5.32 -13.91
N GLN A 71 9.91 5.33 -12.85
CA GLN A 71 11.02 4.41 -12.66
C GLN A 71 10.48 3.03 -12.28
N THR A 72 11.09 1.98 -12.85
CA THR A 72 10.65 0.59 -12.67
C THR A 72 11.75 -0.27 -12.06
N ASP A 73 12.70 0.37 -11.37
CA ASP A 73 13.76 -0.33 -10.65
C ASP A 73 13.16 -1.32 -9.66
N ARG A 74 13.76 -2.49 -9.57
CA ARG A 74 13.28 -3.54 -8.69
C ARG A 74 13.49 -3.11 -7.24
N VAL A 75 12.40 -3.04 -6.48
CA VAL A 75 12.47 -2.85 -5.03
C VAL A 75 13.08 -4.10 -4.40
N GLU A 76 14.08 -3.92 -3.52
CA GLU A 76 14.65 -5.02 -2.76
C GLU A 76 13.56 -5.69 -1.92
N ALA A 77 13.50 -7.02 -1.96
CA ALA A 77 12.47 -7.75 -1.26
C ALA A 77 12.75 -7.78 0.24
N VAL A 78 11.83 -7.20 1.01
CA VAL A 78 11.77 -7.33 2.46
C VAL A 78 10.44 -8.01 2.79
N ASN A 79 10.45 -8.98 3.69
CA ASN A 79 9.25 -9.71 4.09
C ASN A 79 8.88 -9.33 5.52
N ALA A 80 7.75 -8.66 5.66
CA ALA A 80 7.08 -8.36 6.92
C ALA A 80 5.60 -8.70 6.78
N MET A 81 4.93 -9.01 7.89
CA MET A 81 3.47 -9.06 7.90
C MET A 81 2.93 -7.63 7.78
N LEU A 82 1.99 -7.40 6.86
CA LEU A 82 1.45 -6.09 6.51
C LEU A 82 -0.05 -6.06 6.76
N HIS A 83 -0.60 -4.87 7.02
CA HIS A 83 -2.05 -4.65 6.91
C HIS A 83 -2.47 -4.74 5.43
N GLY A 84 -1.66 -4.18 4.54
CA GLY A 84 -1.82 -4.30 3.10
C GLY A 84 -2.78 -3.30 2.46
N ASP A 85 -3.56 -2.56 3.25
CA ASP A 85 -4.49 -1.51 2.80
C ASP A 85 -4.69 -0.43 3.87
N LEU A 86 -3.60 0.00 4.49
CA LEU A 86 -3.66 0.93 5.60
C LEU A 86 -3.89 2.36 5.11
N HIS A 87 -5.06 2.94 5.41
CA HIS A 87 -5.39 4.34 5.16
C HIS A 87 -6.30 4.91 6.24
N PHE A 88 -6.50 6.23 6.29
CA PHE A 88 -7.24 6.90 7.37
C PHE A 88 -8.66 6.36 7.61
N LYS A 89 -9.36 5.86 6.58
CA LYS A 89 -10.71 5.27 6.75
C LYS A 89 -10.71 3.93 7.50
N ASN A 90 -9.54 3.29 7.63
CA ASN A 90 -9.33 2.04 8.34
C ASN A 90 -8.81 2.29 9.77
N MET A 91 -8.81 3.55 10.23
CA MET A 91 -8.33 3.95 11.55
C MET A 91 -9.47 4.49 12.40
N LEU A 92 -9.59 3.95 13.61
CA LEU A 92 -10.51 4.43 14.63
C LEU A 92 -9.75 5.34 15.60
N VAL A 93 -10.44 6.36 16.10
CA VAL A 93 -9.91 7.28 17.11
C VAL A 93 -10.78 7.27 18.36
N ASN A 94 -10.16 7.51 19.52
CA ASN A 94 -10.88 7.71 20.77
C ASN A 94 -11.46 9.13 20.89
N GLU A 95 -12.13 9.43 22.00
CA GLU A 95 -12.73 10.75 22.30
C GLU A 95 -11.72 11.92 22.24
N LYS A 96 -10.42 11.65 22.36
CA LYS A 96 -9.34 12.66 22.28
C LYS A 96 -8.76 12.78 20.87
N GLY A 97 -9.31 12.10 19.86
CA GLY A 97 -8.82 12.08 18.49
C GLY A 97 -7.52 11.28 18.30
N ILE A 98 -7.18 10.41 19.25
CA ILE A 98 -5.97 9.57 19.18
C ILE A 98 -6.31 8.22 18.57
N VAL A 99 -5.50 7.75 17.62
CA VAL A 99 -5.64 6.42 17.01
C VAL A 99 -5.72 5.36 18.09
N SER A 100 -6.78 4.56 18.04
CA SER A 100 -7.11 3.55 19.06
C SER A 100 -7.53 2.19 18.49
N GLY A 101 -7.70 2.08 17.17
CA GLY A 101 -8.05 0.82 16.52
C GLY A 101 -7.75 0.85 15.03
N ILE A 102 -7.49 -0.33 14.46
CA ILE A 102 -7.24 -0.55 13.04
C ILE A 102 -8.14 -1.68 12.56
N ILE A 103 -8.86 -1.46 11.48
CA ILE A 103 -9.88 -2.37 10.93
C ILE A 103 -9.59 -2.68 9.46
N ASP A 104 -10.39 -3.56 8.86
CA ASP A 104 -10.29 -3.94 7.45
C ASP A 104 -8.99 -4.68 7.07
N TRP A 105 -8.79 -5.82 7.72
CA TRP A 105 -7.65 -6.70 7.52
C TRP A 105 -7.78 -7.65 6.32
N GLY A 106 -8.67 -7.33 5.35
CA GLY A 106 -8.95 -8.19 4.21
C GLY A 106 -7.76 -8.38 3.25
N ASP A 107 -6.86 -7.39 3.19
CA ASP A 107 -5.67 -7.37 2.33
C ASP A 107 -4.37 -7.75 3.08
N LEU A 108 -4.51 -8.43 4.23
CA LEU A 108 -3.39 -8.90 5.04
C LEU A 108 -2.44 -9.76 4.20
N SER A 109 -1.16 -9.38 4.18
CA SER A 109 -0.16 -10.01 3.32
C SER A 109 1.23 -10.03 3.94
N VAL A 110 2.12 -10.86 3.37
CA VAL A 110 3.56 -10.77 3.62
C VAL A 110 4.20 -10.02 2.46
N GLY A 111 4.92 -8.93 2.74
CA GLY A 111 5.60 -8.14 1.72
C GLY A 111 6.43 -7.00 2.30
N HIS A 112 6.72 -6.00 1.46
CA HIS A 112 7.59 -4.89 1.85
C HIS A 112 6.90 -3.93 2.84
N PRO A 113 7.49 -3.62 4.01
CA PRO A 113 6.85 -2.82 5.07
C PRO A 113 6.49 -1.39 4.65
N ALA A 114 7.19 -0.82 3.67
CA ALA A 114 6.86 0.51 3.14
C ALA A 114 5.45 0.60 2.54
N CYS A 115 4.83 -0.52 2.16
CA CYS A 115 3.46 -0.54 1.64
C CYS A 115 2.42 -0.03 2.66
N ASP A 116 2.66 -0.22 3.96
CA ASP A 116 1.79 0.30 5.03
C ASP A 116 2.11 1.77 5.39
N LEU A 117 3.17 2.36 4.82
CA LEU A 117 3.56 3.75 5.11
C LEU A 117 2.90 4.77 4.19
N SER A 118 2.13 4.32 3.19
CA SER A 118 1.41 5.20 2.26
C SER A 118 0.47 6.18 2.95
N VAL A 119 -0.09 5.83 4.11
CA VAL A 119 -0.94 6.71 4.92
C VAL A 119 -0.24 7.98 5.44
N ALA A 120 1.09 8.01 5.42
CA ALA A 120 1.88 9.14 5.89
C ALA A 120 2.28 10.13 4.76
N TYR A 121 1.92 9.84 3.51
CA TYR A 121 2.20 10.65 2.32
C TYR A 121 0.90 11.19 1.70
#